data_AF-A0A9K3K4T1-F1
#
_entry.id   AF-A0A9K3K4T1-F1
#
_cell.length_a   1.000
_cell.length_b   1.000
_cell.length_c   1.000
_cell.angle_alpha   90.00
_cell.angle_beta   90.00
_cell.angle_gamma   90.00
#
_symmetry.space_group_name_H-M   'P 1'
#
loop_
_entity.id
_entity.type
_entity.pdbx_description
1 polymer ?
#
loop_
_entity_poly.entity_id
_entity_poly.type
_entity_poly.pdbx_seq_one_letter_code
_entity_poly.pdbx_strand_id
1 'polypeptide(L)'
;MTSLSPNHDDDGETNAVIKPPSSAPMMYLAHEDWSPRFETTFYTIRIDGYELVTKTTTTTTTTTPLLLPPSSLLRDGGGKTNLPAYYYKITVFCGHYRRMVLRRYSQFEWLYKHLPLSVVQNGNEPTLVLPPKTPCLCQPQNDAFAQNRMEQLQDFLRDVLIRRGAAQHDAVAKFLELEDLLSS
;
A
#
# COMPACT_ATOMS: atom_id res chain seq x y z
N MET A 1 -5.91 30.92 -78.97
CA MET A 1 -4.46 31.01 -78.75
C MET A 1 -4.33 31.70 -77.39
N THR A 2 -3.90 31.06 -76.30
CA THR A 2 -2.73 30.19 -76.15
C THR A 2 -2.97 29.25 -74.96
N SER A 3 -2.69 27.97 -75.19
CA SER A 3 -2.53 26.91 -74.21
C SER A 3 -1.31 27.20 -73.32
N LEU A 4 -1.30 26.79 -72.04
CA LEU A 4 -0.11 26.23 -71.37
C LEU A 4 -0.46 25.61 -70.01
N SER A 5 0.31 24.57 -69.73
CA SER A 5 0.09 23.37 -68.93
C SER A 5 0.19 23.51 -67.40
N PRO A 6 -0.22 22.45 -66.66
CA PRO A 6 -0.07 22.34 -65.20
C PRO A 6 1.34 21.90 -64.81
N ASN A 7 1.88 22.47 -63.72
CA ASN A 7 3.09 21.95 -63.09
C ASN A 7 2.70 20.93 -62.01
N HIS A 8 3.27 19.74 -62.19
CA HIS A 8 3.26 18.58 -61.32
C HIS A 8 4.54 18.69 -60.49
N ASP A 9 4.40 19.06 -59.22
CA ASP A 9 5.53 19.05 -58.29
C ASP A 9 5.53 17.72 -57.51
N ASP A 10 6.71 17.13 -57.57
CA ASP A 10 7.15 15.79 -57.26
C ASP A 10 7.20 15.55 -55.73
N ASP A 11 6.36 14.63 -55.23
CA ASP A 11 6.38 14.18 -53.84
C ASP A 11 7.58 13.23 -53.63
N GLY A 12 8.75 13.82 -53.37
CA GLY A 12 9.97 13.11 -53.00
C GLY A 12 9.88 12.43 -51.63
N GLU A 13 9.19 11.29 -51.57
CA GLU A 13 9.08 10.42 -50.40
C GLU A 13 10.43 9.72 -50.12
N THR A 14 11.24 10.37 -49.29
CA THR A 14 12.51 9.80 -48.82
C THR A 14 12.24 8.68 -47.81
N ASN A 15 12.30 7.44 -48.30
CA ASN A 15 12.29 6.22 -47.48
C ASN A 15 13.51 6.19 -46.55
N ALA A 16 13.39 6.82 -45.39
CA ALA A 16 14.35 6.67 -44.30
C ALA A 16 14.31 5.21 -43.84
N VAL A 17 15.37 4.46 -44.14
CA VAL A 17 15.61 3.12 -43.60
C VAL A 17 15.76 3.25 -42.10
N ILE A 18 14.67 3.04 -41.36
CA ILE A 18 14.67 3.00 -39.89
C ILE A 18 15.44 1.75 -39.49
N LYS A 19 16.72 1.93 -39.15
CA LYS A 19 17.55 0.88 -38.57
C LYS A 19 16.90 0.48 -37.23
N PRO A 20 16.54 -0.79 -37.01
CA PRO A 20 15.93 -1.20 -35.76
C PRO A 20 16.89 -0.87 -34.61
N PRO A 21 16.37 -0.32 -33.49
CA PRO A 21 17.21 0.05 -32.37
C PRO A 21 18.01 -1.17 -31.93
N SER A 22 19.33 -1.00 -31.86
CA SER A 22 20.27 -1.98 -31.28
C SER A 22 19.66 -2.55 -30.01
N SER A 23 19.50 -3.88 -29.95
CA SER A 23 18.87 -4.56 -28.82
C SER A 23 19.51 -4.11 -27.52
N ALA A 24 18.86 -3.21 -26.80
CA ALA A 24 19.33 -2.78 -25.50
C ALA A 24 19.43 -4.04 -24.63
N PRO A 25 20.55 -4.25 -23.92
CA PRO A 25 20.70 -5.41 -23.05
C PRO A 25 19.55 -5.41 -22.04
N MET A 26 18.71 -6.43 -22.12
CA MET A 26 17.58 -6.62 -21.21
C MET A 26 18.15 -7.00 -19.84
N MET A 27 18.25 -6.01 -18.95
CA MET A 27 18.72 -6.20 -17.58
C MET A 27 17.56 -6.76 -16.77
N TYR A 28 17.61 -8.05 -16.43
CA TYR A 28 16.70 -8.63 -15.46
C TYR A 28 17.13 -8.15 -14.07
N LEU A 29 16.22 -7.45 -13.38
CA LEU A 29 16.39 -7.18 -11.95
C LEU A 29 16.49 -8.50 -11.21
N ALA A 30 17.37 -8.58 -10.21
CA ALA A 30 17.37 -9.73 -9.31
C ALA A 30 15.97 -9.88 -8.70
N HIS A 31 15.52 -11.10 -8.43
CA HIS A 31 14.21 -11.35 -7.81
C HIS A 31 14.03 -10.57 -6.49
N GLU A 32 15.14 -10.16 -5.89
CA GLU A 32 15.24 -9.39 -4.65
C GLU A 32 14.93 -7.89 -4.84
N ASP A 33 15.12 -7.36 -6.05
CA ASP A 33 14.81 -5.97 -6.42
C ASP A 33 13.39 -5.83 -6.97
N TRP A 34 12.61 -6.91 -6.95
CA TRP A 34 11.25 -6.91 -7.47
C TRP A 34 10.31 -6.31 -6.43
N SER A 35 9.37 -5.48 -6.89
CA SER A 35 8.32 -4.91 -6.05
C SER A 35 7.62 -6.02 -5.22
N PRO A 36 7.12 -5.71 -4.01
CA PRO A 36 6.42 -6.67 -3.17
C PRO A 36 5.34 -7.44 -3.96
N ARG A 37 5.34 -8.76 -3.80
CA ARG A 37 4.38 -9.67 -4.45
C ARG A 37 3.60 -10.42 -3.40
N PHE A 38 2.31 -10.55 -3.63
CA PHE A 38 1.45 -11.51 -2.96
C PHE A 38 1.00 -12.50 -4.03
N GLU A 39 1.34 -13.78 -3.84
CA GLU A 39 1.25 -14.81 -4.88
C GLU A 39 1.96 -14.38 -6.18
N THR A 40 1.21 -14.16 -7.26
CA THR A 40 1.73 -13.76 -8.58
C THR A 40 1.62 -12.25 -8.84
N THR A 41 0.93 -11.51 -7.97
CA THR A 41 0.52 -10.12 -8.22
C THR A 41 1.37 -9.13 -7.43
N PHE A 42 1.79 -8.07 -8.11
CA PHE A 42 2.50 -6.96 -7.48
C PHE A 42 1.55 -6.05 -6.73
N TYR A 43 2.00 -5.57 -5.57
CA TYR A 43 1.29 -4.52 -4.87
C TYR A 43 2.24 -3.48 -4.30
N THR A 44 1.73 -2.26 -4.15
CA THR A 44 2.39 -1.18 -3.43
C THR A 44 1.47 -0.64 -2.36
N ILE A 45 2.04 0.03 -1.36
CA ILE A 45 1.28 0.61 -0.26
C ILE A 45 1.65 2.07 -0.07
N ARG A 46 0.73 2.82 0.53
CA ARG A 46 0.95 4.21 0.94
C ARG A 46 0.14 4.50 2.20
N ILE A 47 0.72 5.17 3.18
CA ILE A 47 -0.03 5.63 4.36
C ILE A 47 -0.38 7.10 4.11
N ASP A 48 -1.68 7.38 3.97
CA ASP A 48 -2.18 8.64 3.40
C ASP A 48 -2.75 9.61 4.44
N GLY A 49 -2.80 9.20 5.70
CA GLY A 49 -3.33 10.03 6.78
C GLY A 49 -3.73 9.20 7.99
N TYR A 50 -4.33 9.90 8.94
CA TYR A 50 -4.90 9.31 10.15
C TYR A 50 -6.25 9.95 10.47
N GLU A 51 -7.03 9.25 11.28
CA GLU A 51 -8.27 9.77 11.84
C GLU A 51 -8.42 9.33 13.30
N LEU A 52 -8.87 10.25 14.14
CA LEU A 52 -9.24 9.95 15.52
C LEU A 52 -10.66 9.42 15.54
N VAL A 53 -10.83 8.14 15.87
CA VAL A 53 -12.15 7.52 15.98
C VAL A 53 -12.53 7.48 17.46
N THR A 54 -13.50 8.30 17.84
CA THR A 54 -14.21 8.19 19.11
C THR A 54 -15.45 7.33 18.86
N LYS A 55 -15.50 6.10 19.38
CA LYS A 55 -16.73 5.30 19.30
C LYS A 55 -17.78 5.95 20.20
N THR A 56 -18.55 6.89 19.67
CA THR A 56 -19.83 7.27 20.27
C THR A 56 -20.80 6.15 19.96
N THR A 57 -21.13 5.36 20.98
CA THR A 57 -22.25 4.41 20.95
C THR A 57 -23.50 5.14 20.51
N THR A 58 -23.81 5.08 19.20
CA THR A 58 -25.13 5.40 18.66
C THR A 58 -25.76 4.09 18.28
N THR A 59 -26.18 3.36 19.30
CA THR A 59 -27.18 2.31 19.16
C THR A 59 -28.50 3.02 18.83
N THR A 60 -28.78 3.22 17.54
CA THR A 60 -30.14 3.60 17.13
C THR A 60 -30.58 2.66 16.01
N THR A 61 -31.21 1.57 16.43
CA THR A 61 -32.30 0.93 15.72
C THR A 61 -33.18 2.03 15.09
N THR A 62 -33.27 2.12 13.77
CA THR A 62 -34.49 2.49 13.01
C THR A 62 -34.13 2.55 11.51
N THR A 63 -34.51 1.47 10.83
CA THR A 63 -35.07 1.41 9.47
C THR A 63 -34.95 2.67 8.61
N THR A 64 -33.99 2.72 7.67
CA THR A 64 -34.16 3.38 6.36
C THR A 64 -33.16 2.79 5.36
N PRO A 65 -33.60 2.26 4.20
CA PRO A 65 -32.70 1.78 3.16
C PRO A 65 -32.41 2.92 2.18
N LEU A 66 -31.15 3.30 1.95
CA LEU A 66 -30.70 3.89 0.67
C LEU A 66 -29.15 3.90 0.58
N LEU A 67 -28.65 2.95 -0.21
CA LEU A 67 -27.46 3.00 -1.10
C LEU A 67 -26.22 3.77 -0.62
N LEU A 68 -25.35 3.11 0.15
CA LEU A 68 -23.89 3.30 0.13
C LEU A 68 -23.20 1.94 0.31
N PRO A 69 -22.05 1.67 -0.34
CA PRO A 69 -21.44 0.34 -0.37
C PRO A 69 -20.91 -0.07 1.01
N PRO A 70 -21.00 -1.38 1.35
CA PRO A 70 -20.60 -1.88 2.66
C PRO A 70 -19.08 -2.02 2.71
N SER A 71 -18.38 -0.93 3.00
CA SER A 71 -17.02 -1.05 3.53
C SER A 71 -17.17 -1.68 4.91
N SER A 72 -16.67 -2.91 5.01
CA SER A 72 -16.52 -3.83 6.13
C SER A 72 -15.84 -3.23 7.37
N LEU A 73 -16.37 -2.11 7.87
CA LEU A 73 -15.93 -1.48 9.09
C LEU A 73 -16.35 -2.34 10.28
N LEU A 74 -15.33 -2.89 10.93
CA LEU A 74 -15.35 -3.48 12.27
C LEU A 74 -15.78 -4.96 12.33
N ARG A 75 -15.05 -5.84 11.62
CA ARG A 75 -14.87 -7.22 12.12
C ARG A 75 -14.07 -7.18 13.42
N ASP A 76 -14.83 -7.15 14.51
CA ASP A 76 -14.64 -7.67 15.87
C ASP A 76 -13.25 -8.17 16.32
N GLY A 77 -12.20 -7.37 16.09
CA GLY A 77 -10.85 -7.62 16.58
C GLY A 77 -10.56 -6.94 17.91
N GLY A 78 -11.17 -7.43 19.00
CA GLY A 78 -10.66 -7.34 20.38
C GLY A 78 -10.24 -5.95 20.90
N GLY A 79 -11.16 -5.25 21.57
CA GLY A 79 -10.83 -4.13 22.45
C GLY A 79 -12.07 -3.38 22.93
N LYS A 80 -12.58 -3.73 24.11
CA LYS A 80 -13.73 -3.07 24.79
C LYS A 80 -13.39 -1.69 25.34
N THR A 81 -12.44 -0.97 24.73
CA THR A 81 -12.04 0.34 25.22
C THR A 81 -12.80 1.39 24.44
N ASN A 82 -13.77 2.05 25.07
CA ASN A 82 -14.49 3.22 24.54
C ASN A 82 -13.59 4.46 24.40
N LEU A 83 -12.27 4.25 24.34
CA LEU A 83 -11.29 5.32 24.31
C LEU A 83 -11.08 5.75 22.85
N PRO A 84 -10.97 7.06 22.60
CA PRO A 84 -10.49 7.59 21.33
C PRO A 84 -9.22 6.86 20.89
N ALA A 85 -9.15 6.45 19.63
CA ALA A 85 -7.95 5.84 19.07
C ALA A 85 -7.68 6.37 17.66
N TYR A 86 -6.42 6.59 17.36
CA TYR A 86 -5.98 6.92 16.01
C TYR A 86 -5.95 5.67 15.13
N TYR A 87 -6.56 5.80 13.95
CA TYR A 87 -6.49 4.84 12.86
C TYR A 87 -5.71 5.45 11.70
N TYR A 88 -4.78 4.69 11.16
CA TYR A 88 -3.93 5.06 10.04
C TYR A 88 -4.52 4.49 8.75
N LYS A 89 -4.62 5.34 7.72
CA LYS A 89 -5.17 5.02 6.40
C LYS A 89 -4.08 4.44 5.53
N ILE A 90 -4.13 3.14 5.29
CA ILE A 90 -3.20 2.45 4.40
C ILE A 90 -3.93 2.19 3.08
N THR A 91 -3.46 2.83 2.02
CA THR A 91 -3.89 2.55 0.65
C THR A 91 -3.02 1.43 0.08
N VAL A 92 -3.65 0.36 -0.38
CA VAL A 92 -3.02 -0.75 -1.10
C VAL A 92 -3.38 -0.63 -2.58
N PHE A 93 -2.38 -0.66 -3.45
CA PHE A 93 -2.52 -0.66 -4.90
C PHE A 93 -2.10 -2.02 -5.45
N CYS A 94 -2.95 -2.67 -6.21
CA CYS A 94 -2.73 -4.01 -6.76
C CYS A 94 -3.21 -4.01 -8.22
N GLY A 95 -2.30 -3.80 -9.18
CA GLY A 95 -2.66 -3.59 -10.59
C GLY A 95 -3.58 -2.37 -10.77
N HIS A 96 -4.80 -2.61 -11.27
CA HIS A 96 -5.84 -1.58 -11.42
C HIS A 96 -6.72 -1.40 -10.17
N TYR A 97 -6.56 -2.27 -9.17
CA TYR A 97 -7.34 -2.23 -7.96
C TYR A 97 -6.68 -1.37 -6.89
N ARG A 98 -7.51 -0.61 -6.18
CA ARG A 98 -7.10 0.22 -5.05
C ARG A 98 -8.05 -0.04 -3.88
N ARG A 99 -7.48 -0.34 -2.72
CA ARG A 99 -8.23 -0.51 -1.47
C ARG A 99 -7.63 0.33 -0.36
N MET A 100 -8.49 0.85 0.50
CA MET A 100 -8.07 1.52 1.73
C MET A 100 -8.38 0.61 2.91
N VAL A 101 -7.40 0.41 3.79
CA VAL A 101 -7.57 -0.30 5.06
C VAL A 101 -7.21 0.63 6.21
N LEU A 102 -8.02 0.58 7.26
CA LEU A 102 -7.78 1.32 8.50
C LEU A 102 -7.11 0.41 9.51
N ARG A 103 -5.97 0.86 10.06
CA ARG A 103 -5.22 0.12 11.07
C ARG A 103 -4.85 1.00 12.25
N ARG A 104 -5.05 0.51 13.47
CA ARG A 104 -4.56 1.15 14.70
C ARG A 104 -3.18 0.61 15.07
N TYR A 105 -2.43 1.36 15.88
CA TYR A 105 -1.07 0.98 16.30
C TYR A 105 -0.98 -0.45 16.88
N SER A 106 -1.93 -0.92 17.68
CA SER A 106 -1.90 -2.29 18.22
C SER A 106 -2.02 -3.40 17.16
N GLN A 107 -2.57 -3.11 15.98
CA GLN A 107 -2.56 -4.05 14.85
C GLN A 107 -1.17 -4.13 14.20
N PHE A 108 -0.40 -3.04 14.19
CA PHE A 108 1.01 -3.09 13.78
C PHE A 108 1.85 -3.91 14.77
N GLU A 109 1.56 -3.82 16.07
CA GLU A 109 2.21 -4.69 17.05
C GLU A 109 1.88 -6.17 16.85
N TRP A 110 0.62 -6.45 16.50
CA TRP A 110 0.22 -7.80 16.14
C TRP A 110 1.01 -8.28 14.93
N LEU A 111 1.10 -7.47 13.87
CA LEU A 111 1.90 -7.79 12.69
C LEU A 111 3.36 -8.08 13.06
N TYR A 112 4.00 -7.18 13.82
CA TYR A 112 5.39 -7.33 14.27
C TYR A 112 5.65 -8.66 14.97
N LYS A 113 4.73 -9.09 15.86
CA LYS A 113 4.85 -10.35 16.60
C LYS A 113 4.66 -11.60 15.74
N HIS A 114 3.92 -11.49 14.63
CA HIS A 114 3.61 -12.62 13.75
C HIS A 114 4.55 -12.70 12.54
N LEU A 115 5.41 -11.71 12.33
CA LEU A 115 6.44 -11.79 11.30
C LEU A 115 7.54 -12.77 11.72
N PRO A 116 8.12 -13.52 10.77
CA PRO A 116 9.24 -14.40 11.04
C PRO A 116 10.50 -13.54 11.24
N LEU A 117 10.70 -13.06 12.47
CA LEU A 117 11.92 -12.34 12.89
C LEU A 117 13.19 -13.23 12.84
N SER A 118 13.01 -14.54 12.58
CA SER A 118 14.03 -15.57 12.71
C SER A 118 14.92 -15.80 11.48
N VAL A 119 14.74 -15.07 10.38
CA VAL A 119 15.60 -15.24 9.17
C VAL A 119 16.83 -14.31 9.20
N VAL A 120 17.29 -13.91 10.39
CA VAL A 120 18.56 -13.21 10.57
C VAL A 120 19.57 -14.18 11.18
N GLN A 121 20.09 -15.10 10.36
CA GLN A 121 21.28 -15.90 10.72
C GLN A 121 22.52 -15.52 9.92
N ASN A 122 22.43 -14.59 8.97
CA ASN A 122 23.58 -14.13 8.17
C ASN A 122 23.91 -12.64 8.41
N GLY A 123 24.19 -12.29 9.66
CA GLY A 123 25.16 -11.25 10.05
C GLY A 123 24.89 -9.76 9.82
N ASN A 124 24.16 -9.32 8.78
CA ASN A 124 24.15 -7.89 8.38
C ASN A 124 22.77 -7.26 8.11
N GLU A 125 21.66 -7.98 8.28
CA GLU A 125 20.34 -7.40 8.07
C GLU A 125 19.93 -6.48 9.24
N PRO A 126 19.45 -5.25 8.97
CA PRO A 126 18.99 -4.35 10.02
C PRO A 126 17.85 -4.97 10.81
N THR A 127 17.87 -4.82 12.14
CA THR A 127 16.80 -5.31 13.01
C THR A 127 15.52 -4.54 12.75
N LEU A 128 14.38 -5.24 12.66
CA LEU A 128 13.09 -4.57 12.48
C LEU A 128 12.73 -3.85 13.77
N VAL A 129 12.60 -2.52 13.71
CA VAL A 129 12.27 -1.70 14.87
C VAL A 129 10.83 -1.22 14.75
N LEU A 130 9.98 -1.68 15.67
CA LEU A 130 8.64 -1.12 15.81
C LEU A 130 8.72 0.19 16.62
N PRO A 131 8.01 1.25 16.21
CA PRO A 131 8.02 2.51 16.94
C PRO A 131 7.55 2.31 18.39
N PRO A 132 8.19 2.92 19.41
CA PRO A 132 7.94 2.57 20.81
C PRO A 132 6.50 2.86 21.23
N LYS A 133 5.92 2.00 22.09
CA LYS A 133 4.64 2.28 22.74
C LYS A 133 4.72 3.62 23.46
N THR A 134 3.65 4.41 23.39
CA THR A 134 3.54 5.63 24.20
C THR A 134 3.62 5.22 25.68
N PRO A 135 4.66 5.66 26.41
CA PRO A 135 4.96 5.11 27.73
C PRO A 135 4.00 5.61 28.83
N CYS A 136 3.10 6.55 28.55
CA CYS A 136 2.22 7.11 29.56
C CYS A 136 0.84 7.50 28.99
N LEU A 137 -0.23 7.10 29.67
CA LEU A 137 -1.62 7.49 29.38
C LEU A 137 -1.88 9.00 29.57
N CYS A 138 -0.92 9.73 30.16
CA CYS A 138 -1.04 11.17 30.41
C CYS A 138 -0.53 12.03 29.25
N GLN A 139 0.03 11.44 28.20
CA GLN A 139 0.53 12.20 27.06
C GLN A 139 -0.64 12.51 26.11
N PRO A 140 -0.94 13.79 25.82
CA PRO A 140 -2.01 14.13 24.90
C PRO A 140 -1.69 13.56 23.51
N GLN A 141 -2.57 12.68 23.03
CA GLN A 141 -2.52 12.19 21.65
C GLN A 141 -3.13 13.27 20.76
N ASN A 142 -2.31 14.24 20.37
CA ASN A 142 -2.69 15.29 19.44
C ASN A 142 -2.31 14.91 18.00
N ASP A 143 -2.70 15.74 17.05
CA ASP A 143 -2.44 15.51 15.63
C ASP A 143 -0.94 15.47 15.30
N ALA A 144 -0.11 16.26 15.99
CA ALA A 144 1.35 16.20 15.84
C ALA A 144 1.91 14.81 16.23
N PHE A 145 1.40 14.22 17.32
CA PHE A 145 1.74 12.86 17.74
C PHE A 145 1.29 11.84 16.68
N ALA A 146 0.06 11.97 16.17
CA ALA A 146 -0.47 11.06 15.17
C ALA A 146 0.31 11.14 13.85
N GLN A 147 0.68 12.34 13.40
CA GLN A 147 1.53 12.58 12.23
C GLN A 147 2.90 11.93 12.39
N ASN A 148 3.60 12.22 13.51
CA ASN A 148 4.93 11.64 13.76
C ASN A 148 4.86 10.10 13.81
N ARG A 149 3.82 9.56 14.46
CA ARG A 149 3.60 8.12 14.51
C ARG A 149 3.30 7.52 13.14
N MET A 150 2.55 8.23 12.29
CA MET A 150 2.24 7.79 10.94
C MET A 150 3.52 7.61 10.10
N GLU A 151 4.44 8.58 10.16
CA GLU A 151 5.74 8.51 9.47
C GLU A 151 6.55 7.31 9.95
N GLN A 152 6.65 7.12 11.27
CA GLN A 152 7.35 5.98 11.86
C GLN A 152 6.72 4.62 11.45
N LEU A 153 5.39 4.56 11.37
CA LEU A 153 4.69 3.35 10.93
C LEU A 153 4.85 3.10 9.43
N GLN A 154 4.99 4.15 8.63
CA GLN A 154 5.26 4.06 7.20
C GLN A 154 6.66 3.48 6.97
N ASP A 155 7.67 3.98 7.68
CA ASP A 155 9.04 3.44 7.59
C ASP A 155 9.09 1.99 8.05
N PHE A 156 8.46 1.67 9.20
CA PHE A 156 8.31 0.30 9.67
C PHE A 156 7.71 -0.63 8.61
N LEU A 157 6.60 -0.22 7.98
CA LEU A 157 5.91 -1.08 7.02
C LEU A 157 6.71 -1.20 5.71
N ARG A 158 7.43 -0.14 5.30
CA ARG A 158 8.38 -0.21 4.19
C ARG A 158 9.48 -1.24 4.47
N ASP A 159 10.08 -1.18 5.65
CA ASP A 159 11.12 -2.11 6.07
C ASP A 159 10.61 -3.56 6.15
N VAL A 160 9.37 -3.76 6.61
CA VAL A 160 8.72 -5.08 6.57
C VAL A 160 8.61 -5.58 5.14
N LEU A 161 8.13 -4.75 4.21
CA LEU A 161 7.86 -5.19 2.84
C LEU A 161 9.13 -5.38 1.99
N ILE A 162 10.23 -4.72 2.34
CA ILE A 162 11.54 -4.91 1.70
C ILE A 162 12.16 -6.26 2.11
N ARG A 163 11.86 -6.77 3.31
CA ARG A 163 12.42 -8.04 3.79
C ARG A 163 11.96 -9.22 2.96
N ARG A 164 12.91 -10.10 2.65
CA ARG A 164 12.68 -11.32 1.89
C ARG A 164 11.61 -12.19 2.55
N GLY A 165 10.58 -12.53 1.77
CA GLY A 165 9.48 -13.40 2.19
C GLY A 165 8.47 -12.75 3.13
N ALA A 166 8.74 -11.57 3.70
CA ALA A 166 7.80 -10.89 4.58
C ALA A 166 6.56 -10.40 3.81
N ALA A 167 6.72 -9.87 2.60
CA ALA A 167 5.61 -9.46 1.74
C ALA A 167 4.64 -10.62 1.39
N GLN A 168 5.16 -11.85 1.32
CA GLN A 168 4.37 -13.06 1.02
C GLN A 168 3.78 -13.71 2.28
N HIS A 169 4.12 -13.20 3.47
CA HIS A 169 3.72 -13.81 4.72
C HIS A 169 2.21 -13.59 5.01
N ASP A 170 1.52 -14.64 5.45
CA ASP A 170 0.07 -14.61 5.75
C ASP A 170 -0.32 -13.46 6.70
N ALA A 171 0.55 -13.12 7.65
CA ALA A 171 0.30 -12.01 8.57
C ALA A 171 0.22 -10.66 7.84
N VAL A 172 1.07 -10.44 6.83
CA VAL A 172 1.03 -9.22 5.98
C VAL A 172 -0.22 -9.23 5.12
N ALA A 173 -0.55 -10.37 4.51
CA ALA A 173 -1.75 -10.52 3.69
C ALA A 173 -3.04 -10.20 4.48
N LYS A 174 -3.17 -10.77 5.68
CA LYS A 174 -4.28 -10.49 6.61
C LYS A 174 -4.27 -9.05 7.10
N PHE A 175 -3.09 -8.52 7.42
CA PHE A 175 -2.95 -7.12 7.86
C PHE A 175 -3.34 -6.13 6.77
N LEU A 176 -3.05 -6.41 5.49
CA LEU A 176 -3.38 -5.54 4.36
C LEU A 176 -4.71 -5.90 3.67
N GLU A 177 -5.42 -6.93 4.12
CA GLU A 177 -6.65 -7.46 3.49
C GLU A 177 -6.45 -7.79 1.99
N LEU A 178 -5.33 -8.44 1.66
CA LEU A 178 -5.01 -8.81 0.28
C LEU A 178 -5.88 -9.94 -0.26
N GLU A 179 -6.37 -10.84 0.61
CA GLU A 179 -7.21 -11.98 0.22
C GLU A 179 -8.51 -11.51 -0.46
N ASP A 180 -9.15 -10.49 0.10
CA ASP A 180 -10.37 -9.92 -0.46
C ASP A 180 -10.15 -9.18 -1.80
N LEU A 181 -8.91 -8.76 -2.10
CA LEU A 181 -8.56 -8.09 -3.35
C LEU A 181 -8.40 -9.07 -4.51
N LEU A 182 -7.95 -10.30 -4.24
CA LEU A 182 -7.74 -11.33 -5.27
C LEU A 182 -9.00 -12.16 -5.56
N SER A 183 -10.00 -12.13 -4.68
CA SER A 183 -11.27 -12.84 -4.87
C SER A 183 -12.28 -12.08 -5.77
N SER A 184 -11.91 -10.89 -6.28
CA SER A 184 -12.78 -10.02 -7.09
C SER A 184 -12.37 -10.04 -8.55
#